data_AF-A0A7Y2IQ80-F1
#
_entry.id   AF-A0A7Y2IQ80-F1
#
_cell.length_a   1.000
_cell.length_b   1.000
_cell.length_c   1.000
_cell.angle_alpha   90.00
_cell.angle_beta   90.00
_cell.angle_gamma   90.00
#
_symmetry.space_group_name_H-M   'P 1'
#
loop_
_entity.id
_entity.type
_entity.pdbx_description
1 polymer ?
#
loop_
_entity_poly.entity_id
_entity_poly.type
_entity_poly.pdbx_seq_one_letter_code
_entity_poly.pdbx_strand_id
1 'polypeptide(L)'
;MGSETATRLARRTYATSGVIVLDAPGSGPITPVSVHARIVRDGQIYPVDPPPGAPSPLRMVANAAALFVLMLGVGLAAMAVVPVALGYRLVVVSSSSMEPSLSVADVVIAADPGEETVVVGAVIDIETETGGLIHRVVEVVPGGFRTKGDANATADSGIVAPESVNGIGVFLVPFIGLPRIWFDNGEWLRLGALVTLFVVVGYTSRSDWLKRGRRPKSSERSTHAADGAT
;
A
#
# COMPACT_ATOMS: atom_id res chain seq x y z
N MET A 1 -38.13 56.23 -5.14
CA MET A 1 -36.89 55.58 -4.64
C MET A 1 -37.29 54.61 -3.54
N GLY A 2 -37.27 53.30 -3.78
CA GLY A 2 -37.65 52.35 -2.72
C GLY A 2 -37.93 50.89 -3.09
N SER A 3 -37.86 50.47 -4.36
CA SER A 3 -38.23 49.09 -4.75
C SER A 3 -37.12 48.24 -5.38
N GLU A 4 -35.94 48.80 -5.69
CA GLU A 4 -34.89 48.03 -6.40
C GLU A 4 -33.79 47.45 -5.50
N THR A 5 -33.69 47.89 -4.24
CA THR A 5 -32.65 47.42 -3.31
C THR A 5 -33.01 46.10 -2.62
N ALA A 6 -34.29 45.73 -2.55
CA ALA A 6 -34.72 44.47 -1.92
C ALA A 6 -34.47 43.24 -2.82
N THR A 7 -34.49 43.42 -4.14
CA THR A 7 -34.32 42.31 -5.10
C THR A 7 -32.86 41.90 -5.28
N ARG A 8 -31.89 42.75 -4.88
CA ARG A 8 -30.45 42.45 -4.96
C ARG A 8 -29.87 41.67 -3.77
N LEU A 9 -30.61 41.52 -2.67
CA LEU A 9 -30.15 40.70 -1.52
C LEU A 9 -30.71 39.27 -1.49
N ALA A 10 -31.72 38.96 -2.31
CA ALA A 10 -32.32 37.62 -2.34
C ALA A 10 -31.47 36.56 -3.09
N ARG A 11 -30.32 36.93 -3.67
CA ARG A 11 -29.42 36.02 -4.41
C ARG A 11 -28.15 35.61 -3.66
N ARG A 12 -28.05 35.89 -2.34
CA ARG A 12 -26.78 35.69 -1.60
C ARG A 12 -26.88 34.90 -0.30
N THR A 13 -27.82 33.98 -0.21
CA THR A 13 -27.83 33.01 0.88
C THR A 13 -28.05 31.63 0.30
N TYR A 14 -26.96 31.01 -0.14
CA TYR A 14 -26.84 29.55 -0.12
C TYR A 14 -26.93 29.12 1.34
N ALA A 15 -28.15 29.08 1.87
CA ALA A 15 -28.44 28.51 3.18
C ALA A 15 -28.31 26.99 3.02
N THR A 16 -27.07 26.53 3.13
CA THR A 16 -26.71 25.13 3.34
C THR A 16 -27.15 24.75 4.77
N SER A 17 -28.45 24.79 5.03
CA SER A 17 -29.05 24.33 6.28
C SER A 17 -29.33 22.84 6.13
N GLY A 18 -28.27 22.03 6.21
CA GLY A 18 -28.43 20.59 6.41
C GLY A 18 -28.88 20.36 7.85
N VAL A 19 -30.14 19.98 8.06
CA VAL A 19 -30.64 19.56 9.36
C VAL A 19 -30.51 18.05 9.43
N ILE A 20 -29.71 17.54 10.37
CA ILE A 20 -29.66 16.11 10.70
C ILE A 20 -30.83 15.85 11.63
N VAL A 21 -31.90 15.24 11.11
CA VAL A 21 -33.03 14.80 11.93
C VAL A 21 -32.71 13.40 12.44
N LEU A 22 -32.46 13.28 13.74
CA LEU A 22 -32.31 11.99 14.42
C LEU A 22 -33.70 11.52 14.84
N ASP A 23 -34.12 10.35 14.36
CA ASP A 23 -35.36 9.72 14.81
C ASP A 23 -35.10 9.16 16.22
N ALA A 24 -35.84 9.64 17.22
CA ALA A 24 -35.67 9.17 18.59
C ALA A 24 -36.21 7.74 18.70
N PRO A 25 -35.48 6.80 19.34
CA PRO A 25 -35.96 5.43 19.46
C PRO A 25 -37.24 5.42 20.33
N GLY A 26 -38.38 5.14 19.71
CA GLY A 26 -39.54 4.62 20.43
C GLY A 26 -39.16 3.31 21.13
N SER A 27 -39.92 2.92 22.15
CA SER A 27 -39.64 1.85 23.13
C SER A 27 -39.54 0.40 22.58
N GLY A 28 -39.10 0.22 21.33
CA GLY A 28 -38.85 -1.06 20.68
C GLY A 28 -37.36 -1.33 20.44
N PRO A 29 -37.01 -2.51 19.90
CA PRO A 29 -35.62 -2.91 19.67
C PRO A 29 -34.89 -1.92 18.74
N ILE A 30 -33.65 -1.61 19.11
CA ILE A 30 -32.80 -0.57 18.50
C ILE A 30 -32.53 -0.92 17.03
N THR A 31 -33.24 -0.29 16.10
CA THR A 31 -32.97 -0.38 14.66
C THR A 31 -31.85 0.59 14.28
N PRO A 32 -30.99 0.26 13.31
CA PRO A 32 -29.95 1.18 12.84
C PRO A 32 -30.61 2.40 12.19
N VAL A 33 -30.41 3.58 12.80
CA VAL A 33 -30.88 4.87 12.28
C VAL A 33 -30.10 5.20 11.01
N SER A 34 -30.79 5.24 9.88
CA SER A 34 -30.21 5.62 8.60
C SER A 34 -30.22 7.15 8.44
N VAL A 35 -29.07 7.78 8.66
CA VAL A 35 -28.92 9.24 8.54
C VAL A 35 -28.94 9.63 7.06
N HIS A 36 -30.05 10.20 6.61
CA HIS A 36 -30.19 10.79 5.28
C HIS A 36 -30.19 12.31 5.41
N ALA A 37 -29.30 12.99 4.68
CA ALA A 37 -29.36 14.45 4.58
C ALA A 37 -30.71 14.86 3.95
N ARG A 38 -31.41 15.80 4.58
CA ARG A 38 -32.71 16.32 4.13
C ARG A 38 -32.62 17.84 4.08
N ILE A 39 -33.14 18.44 3.02
CA ILE A 39 -33.31 19.91 2.93
C ILE A 39 -34.74 20.22 3.32
N VAL A 40 -34.91 21.14 4.27
CA VAL A 40 -36.23 21.66 4.66
C VAL A 40 -36.50 22.92 3.86
N ARG A 41 -37.56 22.91 3.04
CA ARG A 41 -38.02 24.08 2.28
C ARG A 41 -39.54 24.13 2.33
N ASP A 42 -40.09 25.29 2.69
CA ASP A 42 -41.54 25.52 2.79
C ASP A 42 -42.28 24.49 3.69
N GLY A 43 -41.65 24.06 4.78
CA GLY A 43 -42.20 23.06 5.71
C GLY A 43 -42.24 21.63 5.16
N GLN A 44 -41.76 21.41 3.92
CA GLN A 44 -41.65 20.12 3.28
C GLN A 44 -40.21 19.60 3.36
N ILE A 45 -40.09 18.29 3.60
CA ILE A 45 -38.82 17.59 3.73
C ILE A 45 -38.50 16.96 2.38
N TYR A 46 -37.47 17.47 1.71
CA TYR A 46 -36.99 16.91 0.46
C TYR A 46 -35.82 15.95 0.74
N PRO A 47 -35.86 14.69 0.24
CA PRO A 47 -34.68 13.84 0.26
C PRO A 47 -33.58 14.55 -0.55
N VAL A 48 -32.40 14.67 0.04
CA VAL A 48 -31.22 15.08 -0.73
C VAL A 48 -30.74 13.85 -1.47
N ASP A 49 -31.21 13.68 -2.70
CA ASP A 49 -30.62 12.69 -3.57
C ASP A 49 -29.13 13.03 -3.75
N PRO A 50 -28.24 12.02 -3.70
CA PRO A 50 -26.84 12.24 -4.00
C PRO A 50 -26.74 12.91 -5.37
N PRO A 51 -25.82 13.88 -5.56
CA PRO A 51 -25.73 14.62 -6.80
C PRO A 51 -25.60 13.64 -7.98
N PRO A 52 -26.28 13.89 -9.11
CA PRO A 52 -26.29 12.98 -10.24
C PRO A 52 -24.88 12.54 -10.61
N GLY A 53 -24.62 11.23 -10.56
CA GLY A 53 -23.34 10.62 -10.88
C GLY A 53 -22.27 10.67 -9.78
N ALA A 54 -22.62 10.91 -8.51
CA ALA A 54 -21.74 10.58 -7.39
C ALA A 54 -21.42 9.07 -7.41
N PRO A 55 -20.14 8.65 -7.21
CA PRO A 55 -19.82 7.24 -7.08
C PRO A 55 -20.55 6.68 -5.86
N SER A 56 -21.08 5.45 -5.95
CA SER A 56 -21.63 4.78 -4.78
C SER A 56 -20.53 4.63 -3.70
N PRO A 57 -20.88 4.68 -2.40
CA PRO A 57 -19.90 4.50 -1.32
C PRO A 57 -19.04 3.24 -1.50
N LEU A 58 -19.65 2.15 -1.98
CA LEU A 58 -18.96 0.90 -2.31
C LEU A 58 -17.83 1.10 -3.34
N ARG A 59 -18.07 1.89 -4.39
CA ARG A 59 -17.05 2.19 -5.41
C ARG A 59 -15.92 3.05 -4.84
N MET A 60 -16.22 3.96 -3.93
CA MET A 60 -15.19 4.75 -3.26
C MET A 60 -14.28 3.87 -2.40
N VAL A 61 -14.88 2.97 -1.60
CA VAL A 61 -14.12 2.01 -0.79
C VAL A 61 -13.28 1.08 -1.67
N ALA A 62 -13.85 0.54 -2.75
CA ALA A 62 -13.13 -0.32 -3.69
C ALA A 62 -11.93 0.38 -4.34
N ASN A 63 -12.08 1.65 -4.73
CA ASN A 63 -10.98 2.43 -5.30
C ASN A 63 -9.89 2.76 -4.28
N ALA A 64 -10.28 3.09 -3.04
CA ALA A 64 -9.32 3.32 -1.98
C ALA A 64 -8.52 2.04 -1.68
N ALA A 65 -9.19 0.89 -1.61
CA ALA A 65 -8.54 -0.41 -1.44
C ALA A 65 -7.61 -0.76 -2.62
N ALA A 66 -8.06 -0.53 -3.86
CA ALA A 66 -7.26 -0.74 -5.06
C ALA A 66 -5.98 0.12 -5.06
N LEU A 67 -6.11 1.40 -4.73
CA LEU A 67 -4.96 2.31 -4.62
C LEU A 67 -4.03 1.89 -3.49
N PHE A 68 -4.56 1.46 -2.35
CA PHE A 68 -3.77 0.94 -1.25
C PHE A 68 -2.96 -0.29 -1.67
N VAL A 69 -3.59 -1.27 -2.34
CA VAL A 69 -2.90 -2.46 -2.86
C VAL A 69 -1.81 -2.08 -3.87
N LEU A 70 -2.08 -1.13 -4.76
CA LEU A 70 -1.08 -0.65 -5.72
C LEU A 70 0.11 0.03 -5.02
N MET A 71 -0.16 0.93 -4.07
CA MET A 71 0.89 1.62 -3.31
C MET A 71 1.71 0.65 -2.45
N LEU A 72 1.06 -0.36 -1.88
CA LEU A 72 1.74 -1.44 -1.18
C LEU A 72 2.67 -2.19 -2.14
N GLY A 73 2.19 -2.61 -3.31
CA GLY A 73 3.01 -3.30 -4.31
C GLY A 73 4.19 -2.46 -4.79
N VAL A 74 3.98 -1.16 -5.05
CA VAL A 74 5.06 -0.22 -5.39
C VAL A 74 6.05 -0.07 -4.24
N GLY A 75 5.59 0.04 -3.00
CA GLY A 75 6.45 0.10 -1.82
C GLY A 75 7.32 -1.14 -1.65
N LEU A 76 6.74 -2.33 -1.78
CA LEU A 76 7.48 -3.60 -1.73
C LEU A 76 8.48 -3.72 -2.88
N ALA A 77 8.09 -3.32 -4.10
CA ALA A 77 9.00 -3.27 -5.24
C ALA A 77 10.14 -2.28 -5.02
N ALA A 78 9.88 -1.12 -4.43
CA ALA A 78 10.92 -0.14 -4.10
C ALA A 78 11.90 -0.69 -3.05
N MET A 79 11.42 -1.46 -2.06
CA MET A 79 12.27 -2.15 -1.08
C MET A 79 13.17 -3.21 -1.73
N ALA A 80 12.81 -3.75 -2.89
CA ALA A 80 13.69 -4.63 -3.66
C ALA A 80 14.63 -3.84 -4.60
N VAL A 81 14.15 -2.79 -5.25
CA VAL A 81 14.93 -2.10 -6.29
C VAL A 81 15.91 -1.08 -5.72
N VAL A 82 15.51 -0.31 -4.71
CA VAL A 82 16.32 0.79 -4.16
C VAL A 82 17.61 0.29 -3.53
N PRO A 83 17.63 -0.75 -2.67
CA PRO A 83 18.90 -1.23 -2.10
C PRO A 83 19.87 -1.71 -3.17
N VAL A 84 19.38 -2.45 -4.18
CA VAL A 84 20.21 -2.91 -5.30
C VAL A 84 20.79 -1.74 -6.08
N ALA A 85 20.01 -0.68 -6.31
CA ALA A 85 20.49 0.53 -6.97
C ALA A 85 21.55 1.29 -6.14
N LEU A 86 21.55 1.09 -4.82
CA LEU A 86 22.54 1.65 -3.89
C LEU A 86 23.75 0.72 -3.68
N GLY A 87 23.82 -0.43 -4.36
CA GLY A 87 24.94 -1.37 -4.26
C GLY A 87 24.72 -2.52 -3.25
N TYR A 88 23.60 -2.55 -2.53
CA TYR A 88 23.30 -3.65 -1.61
C TYR A 88 22.86 -4.92 -2.36
N ARG A 89 23.13 -6.06 -1.74
CA ARG A 89 22.68 -7.37 -2.20
C ARG A 89 21.37 -7.75 -1.54
N LEU A 90 20.52 -8.47 -2.28
CA LEU A 90 19.31 -9.07 -1.73
C LEU A 90 19.48 -10.58 -1.66
N VAL A 91 19.45 -11.11 -0.45
CA VAL A 91 19.60 -12.54 -0.19
C VAL A 91 18.27 -13.08 0.30
N VAL A 92 17.67 -14.02 -0.44
CA VAL A 92 16.41 -14.65 -0.06
C VAL A 92 16.69 -15.84 0.84
N VAL A 93 16.06 -15.86 2.01
CA VAL A 93 16.15 -16.98 2.95
C VAL A 93 15.39 -18.17 2.38
N SER A 94 16.13 -19.21 2.02
CA SER A 94 15.60 -20.41 1.34
C SER A 94 15.46 -21.62 2.27
N SER A 95 16.07 -21.57 3.46
CA SER A 95 16.07 -22.66 4.45
C SER A 95 15.58 -22.19 5.82
N SER A 96 15.20 -23.14 6.68
CA SER A 96 14.76 -22.87 8.04
C SER A 96 15.91 -22.85 9.08
N SER A 97 17.18 -22.89 8.65
CA SER A 97 18.32 -22.94 9.59
C SER A 97 18.45 -21.68 10.45
N MET A 98 17.87 -20.58 9.99
CA MET A 98 17.88 -19.29 10.69
C MET A 98 16.61 -19.03 11.51
N GLU A 99 15.68 -19.99 11.60
CA GLU A 99 14.51 -19.83 12.46
C GLU A 99 14.88 -19.82 13.96
N PRO A 100 14.14 -19.06 14.80
CA PRO A 100 12.99 -18.22 14.47
C PRO A 100 13.39 -16.79 14.04
N SER A 101 14.69 -16.48 13.94
CA SER A 101 15.14 -15.10 13.68
C SER A 101 14.84 -14.63 12.25
N LEU A 102 14.99 -15.53 11.28
CA LEU A 102 14.67 -15.34 9.87
C LEU A 102 13.84 -16.52 9.40
N SER A 103 12.76 -16.23 8.69
CA SER A 103 11.87 -17.25 8.13
C SER A 103 12.12 -17.43 6.64
N VAL A 104 11.75 -18.59 6.11
CA VAL A 104 11.77 -18.84 4.68
C VAL A 104 10.94 -17.77 3.96
N ALA A 105 11.46 -17.28 2.83
CA ALA A 105 10.93 -16.17 2.02
C ALA A 105 11.18 -14.75 2.55
N ASP A 106 11.88 -14.61 3.68
CA ASP A 106 12.42 -13.32 4.07
C ASP A 106 13.54 -12.88 3.13
N VAL A 107 13.71 -11.57 2.99
CA VAL A 107 14.81 -10.97 2.21
C VAL A 107 15.73 -10.23 3.16
N VAL A 108 16.99 -10.64 3.20
CA VAL A 108 18.06 -9.93 3.90
C VAL A 108 18.71 -8.98 2.90
N ILE A 109 18.70 -7.69 3.22
CA ILE A 109 19.52 -6.69 2.54
C ILE A 109 20.91 -6.80 3.14
N ALA A 110 21.91 -7.10 2.31
CA ALA A 110 23.28 -7.30 2.73
C ALA A 110 24.20 -6.22 2.13
N ALA A 111 25.01 -5.59 2.97
CA ALA A 111 26.09 -4.70 2.57
C ALA A 111 27.27 -5.51 2.04
N ASP A 112 28.08 -4.92 1.17
CA ASP A 112 29.33 -5.55 0.76
C ASP A 112 30.28 -5.64 1.98
N PRO A 113 31.11 -6.69 2.11
CA PRO A 113 31.98 -6.92 3.26
C PRO A 113 33.01 -5.80 3.53
N GLY A 114 33.26 -4.94 2.54
CA GLY A 114 34.16 -3.78 2.68
C GLY A 114 33.49 -2.55 3.29
N GLU A 115 32.16 -2.50 3.35
CA GLU A 115 31.41 -1.36 3.86
C GLU A 115 31.06 -1.51 5.35
N GLU A 116 30.97 -2.75 5.84
CA GLU A 116 30.58 -3.07 7.21
C GLU A 116 31.61 -4.00 7.87
N THR A 117 31.80 -3.85 9.18
CA THR A 117 32.69 -4.73 9.94
C THR A 117 31.90 -5.93 10.44
N VAL A 118 32.39 -7.15 10.15
CA VAL A 118 31.80 -8.38 10.69
C VAL A 118 32.05 -8.44 12.20
N VAL A 119 30.97 -8.45 12.97
CA VAL A 119 30.99 -8.57 14.43
C VAL A 119 30.24 -9.82 14.90
N VAL A 120 30.49 -10.24 16.14
CA VAL A 120 29.69 -11.30 16.78
C VAL A 120 28.21 -10.89 16.78
N GLY A 121 27.34 -11.80 16.34
CA GLY A 121 25.92 -11.59 16.16
C GLY A 121 25.50 -11.16 14.76
N ALA A 122 26.44 -10.74 13.90
CA ALA A 122 26.13 -10.40 12.51
C ALA A 122 25.63 -11.62 11.74
N VAL A 123 24.66 -11.42 10.85
CA VAL A 123 24.22 -12.43 9.90
C VAL A 123 25.00 -12.22 8.61
N ILE A 124 25.68 -13.24 8.12
CA ILE A 124 26.50 -13.13 6.92
C ILE A 124 26.03 -14.12 5.85
N ASP A 125 26.11 -13.68 4.59
CA ASP A 125 25.93 -14.52 3.41
C ASP A 125 27.29 -15.04 2.96
N ILE A 126 27.39 -16.35 2.80
CA ILE A 126 28.64 -17.09 2.59
C ILE A 126 28.52 -17.88 1.30
N GLU A 127 29.54 -17.80 0.43
CA GLU A 127 29.63 -18.70 -0.72
C GLU A 127 30.11 -20.09 -0.28
N THR A 128 29.33 -21.13 -0.59
CA THR A 128 29.72 -22.53 -0.37
C THR A 128 29.73 -23.29 -1.70
N GLU A 129 30.31 -24.49 -1.73
CA GLU A 129 30.28 -25.36 -2.92
C GLU A 129 28.85 -25.68 -3.39
N THR A 130 27.88 -25.64 -2.48
CA THR A 130 26.46 -25.90 -2.75
C THR A 130 25.65 -24.62 -3.02
N GLY A 131 26.29 -23.46 -3.06
CA GLY A 131 25.67 -22.14 -3.23
C GLY A 131 25.69 -21.29 -1.96
N GLY A 132 24.88 -20.23 -1.93
CA GLY A 132 24.81 -19.29 -0.81
C GLY A 132 24.30 -19.92 0.50
N LEU A 133 24.96 -19.61 1.61
CA LEU A 133 24.60 -20.02 2.96
C LEU A 133 24.54 -18.78 3.87
N ILE A 134 23.41 -18.58 4.54
CA ILE A 134 23.24 -17.49 5.49
C ILE A 134 23.32 -18.05 6.90
N HIS A 135 24.29 -17.63 7.71
CA HIS A 135 24.40 -17.99 9.12
C HIS A 135 24.84 -16.80 9.99
N ARG A 136 24.64 -16.92 11.30
CA ARG A 136 25.04 -15.91 12.28
C ARG A 136 26.45 -16.17 12.77
N VAL A 137 27.26 -15.11 12.84
CA VAL A 137 28.59 -15.15 13.46
C VAL A 137 28.44 -15.29 14.96
N VAL A 138 28.97 -16.38 15.52
CA VAL A 138 28.95 -16.64 16.97
C VAL A 138 30.28 -16.34 17.63
N GLU A 139 31.37 -16.33 16.86
CA GLU A 139 32.71 -16.03 17.34
C GLU A 139 33.57 -15.47 16.20
N VAL A 140 34.37 -14.44 16.49
CA VAL A 140 35.40 -13.92 15.59
C VAL A 140 36.75 -14.48 16.04
N VAL A 141 37.43 -15.21 15.17
CA VAL A 141 38.69 -15.91 15.47
C VAL A 141 39.82 -15.45 14.54
N PRO A 142 41.10 -15.67 14.88
CA PRO A 142 42.19 -15.43 13.94
C PRO A 142 41.96 -16.20 12.63
N GLY A 143 41.88 -15.48 11.51
CA GLY A 143 41.67 -16.06 10.18
C GLY A 143 40.21 -16.20 9.74
N GLY A 144 39.22 -15.79 10.53
CA GLY A 144 37.84 -15.77 10.06
C GLY A 144 36.77 -15.82 11.15
N PHE A 145 35.65 -16.47 10.83
CA PHE A 145 34.43 -16.46 11.63
C PHE A 145 33.93 -17.87 11.89
N ARG A 146 33.54 -18.16 13.14
CA ARG A 146 32.66 -19.30 13.42
C ARG A 146 31.23 -18.85 13.26
N THR A 147 30.49 -19.63 12.50
CA THR A 147 29.10 -19.35 12.19
C THR A 147 28.19 -20.47 12.68
N LYS A 148 26.91 -20.14 12.77
CA LYS A 148 25.87 -21.03 13.24
C LYS A 148 24.52 -20.57 12.69
N GLY A 149 23.73 -21.50 12.17
CA GLY A 149 22.30 -21.26 11.95
C GLY A 149 21.56 -21.12 13.28
N ASP A 150 20.69 -20.12 13.41
CA ASP A 150 19.99 -19.84 14.68
C ASP A 150 19.17 -21.03 15.21
N ALA A 151 18.68 -21.90 14.33
CA ALA A 151 17.97 -23.13 14.68
C ALA A 151 18.91 -24.29 15.06
N ASN A 152 20.19 -24.23 14.72
CA ASN A 152 21.14 -25.31 14.94
C ASN A 152 21.46 -25.43 16.45
N ALA A 153 21.75 -26.66 16.93
CA ALA A 153 22.18 -26.86 18.32
C ALA A 153 23.64 -26.42 18.52
N THR A 154 24.51 -26.80 17.59
CA THR A 154 25.95 -26.57 17.61
C THR A 154 26.37 -25.56 16.55
N ALA A 155 27.54 -24.94 16.73
CA ALA A 155 28.18 -24.13 15.69
C ALA A 155 28.64 -25.02 14.53
N ASP A 156 28.81 -24.41 13.36
CA ASP A 156 29.33 -25.10 12.19
C ASP A 156 30.80 -25.49 12.43
N SER A 157 31.21 -26.61 11.84
CA SER A 157 32.55 -27.17 12.08
C SER A 157 33.67 -26.37 11.39
N GLY A 158 33.35 -25.63 10.33
CA GLY A 158 34.30 -24.84 9.55
C GLY A 158 34.52 -23.43 10.10
N ILE A 159 35.71 -22.89 9.84
CA ILE A 159 35.95 -21.45 9.95
C ILE A 159 35.69 -20.82 8.59
N VAL A 160 34.83 -19.81 8.57
CA VAL A 160 34.49 -19.04 7.37
C VAL A 160 35.57 -17.99 7.18
N ALA A 161 36.31 -18.08 6.07
CA ALA A 161 37.32 -17.09 5.74
C ALA A 161 36.66 -15.76 5.33
N PRO A 162 37.26 -14.60 5.62
CA PRO A 162 36.70 -13.29 5.24
C PRO A 162 36.39 -13.16 3.75
N GLU A 163 37.20 -13.77 2.89
CA GLU A 163 37.02 -13.81 1.43
C GLU A 163 35.83 -14.65 0.96
N SER A 164 35.30 -15.54 1.80
CA SER A 164 34.11 -16.34 1.50
C SER A 164 32.81 -15.60 1.84
N VAL A 165 32.90 -14.43 2.47
CA VAL A 165 31.74 -13.61 2.83
C VAL A 165 31.32 -12.79 1.61
N ASN A 166 30.11 -13.04 1.11
CA ASN A 166 29.52 -12.30 0.00
C ASN A 166 28.83 -11.02 0.45
N GLY A 167 28.36 -10.98 1.70
CA GLY A 167 27.72 -9.80 2.25
C GLY A 167 27.35 -9.93 3.73
N ILE A 168 27.09 -8.80 4.35
CA ILE A 168 26.76 -8.67 5.77
C ILE A 168 25.33 -8.14 5.87
N GLY A 169 24.43 -8.92 6.48
CA GLY A 169 23.02 -8.57 6.62
C GLY A 169 22.83 -7.33 7.50
N VAL A 170 22.26 -6.28 6.92
CA VAL A 170 21.99 -4.99 7.60
C VAL A 170 20.51 -4.76 7.87
N PHE A 171 19.62 -5.30 7.03
CA PHE A 171 18.19 -5.09 7.17
C PHE A 171 17.38 -6.30 6.72
N LEU A 172 16.27 -6.55 7.38
CA LEU A 172 15.35 -7.64 7.09
C LEU A 172 14.05 -7.10 6.51
N VAL A 173 13.65 -7.64 5.36
CA VAL A 173 12.33 -7.38 4.78
C VAL A 173 11.53 -8.69 4.71
N PRO A 174 10.55 -8.89 5.61
CA PRO A 174 9.85 -10.15 5.69
C PRO A 174 8.90 -10.36 4.52
N PHE A 175 8.73 -11.62 4.10
CA PHE A 175 7.75 -12.08 3.09
C PHE A 175 7.83 -11.49 1.67
N ILE A 176 8.87 -10.70 1.33
CA ILE A 176 9.02 -10.15 -0.03
C ILE A 176 9.66 -11.17 -1.00
N GLY A 177 10.32 -12.22 -0.49
CA GLY A 177 11.01 -13.23 -1.30
C GLY A 177 10.08 -14.24 -1.99
N LEU A 178 8.78 -14.24 -1.69
CA LEU A 178 7.82 -15.22 -2.21
C LEU A 178 7.78 -15.30 -3.76
N PRO A 179 7.75 -14.18 -4.51
CA PRO A 179 7.79 -14.24 -5.98
C PRO A 179 9.08 -14.89 -6.51
N ARG A 180 10.22 -14.69 -5.83
CA ARG A 180 11.48 -15.32 -6.22
C ARG A 180 11.43 -16.84 -6.00
N ILE A 181 10.90 -17.29 -4.86
CA ILE A 181 10.72 -18.72 -4.57
C ILE A 181 9.79 -19.37 -5.60
N TRP A 182 8.66 -18.74 -5.94
CA TRP A 182 7.75 -19.26 -6.97
C TRP A 182 8.41 -19.35 -8.34
N PHE A 183 9.27 -18.39 -8.68
CA PHE A 183 10.03 -18.43 -9.92
C PHE A 183 11.01 -19.61 -9.95
N ASP A 184 11.81 -19.77 -8.90
CA ASP A 184 12.81 -20.84 -8.79
C ASP A 184 12.15 -22.25 -8.77
N ASN A 185 10.96 -22.37 -8.15
CA ASN A 185 10.18 -23.61 -8.12
C ASN A 185 9.34 -23.85 -9.40
N GLY A 186 9.33 -22.92 -10.36
CA GLY A 186 8.52 -23.04 -11.58
C GLY A 186 7.01 -22.91 -11.36
N GLU A 187 6.58 -22.25 -10.30
CA GLU A 187 5.16 -22.02 -9.94
C GLU A 187 4.55 -20.87 -10.76
N TRP A 188 4.64 -20.94 -12.08
CA TRP A 188 4.23 -19.88 -13.03
C TRP A 188 2.79 -19.42 -12.87
N LEU A 189 1.89 -20.30 -12.41
CA LEU A 189 0.50 -19.96 -12.16
C LEU A 189 0.35 -18.91 -11.06
N ARG A 190 1.11 -19.04 -9.96
CA ARG A 190 1.06 -18.08 -8.84
C ARG A 190 1.64 -16.73 -9.25
N LEU A 191 2.74 -16.76 -10.00
CA LEU A 191 3.32 -15.54 -10.59
C LEU A 191 2.36 -14.85 -11.55
N GLY A 192 1.75 -15.61 -12.47
CA GLY A 192 0.77 -15.07 -13.41
C GLY A 192 -0.45 -14.48 -12.71
N ALA A 193 -0.94 -15.12 -11.64
CA ALA A 193 -2.03 -14.59 -10.82
C ALA A 193 -1.65 -13.27 -10.14
N LEU A 194 -0.45 -13.16 -9.57
CA LEU A 194 0.05 -11.94 -8.95
C LEU A 194 0.13 -10.78 -9.95
N VAL A 195 0.71 -11.02 -11.13
CA VAL A 195 0.81 -10.02 -12.20
C VAL A 195 -0.58 -9.60 -12.68
N THR A 196 -1.47 -10.56 -12.89
CA THR A 196 -2.85 -10.30 -13.33
C THR A 196 -3.60 -9.44 -12.32
N LEU A 197 -3.43 -9.71 -11.01
CA LEU A 197 -4.01 -8.90 -9.94
C LEU A 197 -3.58 -7.42 -10.06
N PHE A 198 -2.29 -7.15 -10.17
CA PHE A 198 -1.79 -5.78 -10.29
C PHE A 198 -2.26 -5.08 -11.58
N VAL A 199 -2.35 -5.80 -12.70
CA VAL A 199 -2.87 -5.27 -13.97
C VAL A 199 -4.35 -4.90 -13.83
N VAL A 200 -5.18 -5.77 -13.24
CA VAL A 200 -6.61 -5.51 -13.04
C VAL A 200 -6.81 -4.32 -12.10
N VAL A 201 -6.09 -4.28 -10.98
CA VAL A 201 -6.14 -3.17 -10.01
C VAL A 201 -5.70 -1.84 -10.65
N GLY A 202 -4.63 -1.85 -11.45
CA GLY A 202 -4.18 -0.67 -12.18
C GLY A 202 -5.19 -0.20 -13.23
N TYR A 203 -5.79 -1.12 -13.98
CA TYR A 203 -6.79 -0.82 -15.01
C TYR A 203 -8.06 -0.20 -14.42
N THR A 204 -8.62 -0.79 -13.37
CA THR A 204 -9.84 -0.28 -12.72
C THR A 204 -9.59 1.11 -12.13
N SER A 205 -8.44 1.32 -11.47
CA SER A 205 -8.03 2.62 -10.92
C SER A 205 -7.88 3.71 -11.99
N ARG A 206 -7.32 3.38 -13.16
CA ARG A 206 -7.16 4.32 -14.30
C ARG A 206 -8.50 4.76 -14.87
N SER A 207 -9.46 3.84 -14.96
CA SER A 207 -10.75 4.08 -15.62
C SER A 207 -11.59 5.18 -14.92
N ASP A 208 -11.45 5.31 -13.59
CA ASP A 208 -12.18 6.30 -12.81
C ASP A 208 -11.54 7.70 -12.87
N TRP A 209 -10.23 7.80 -13.10
CA TRP A 209 -9.55 9.08 -13.30
C TRP A 209 -9.97 9.75 -14.62
N LEU A 210 -10.07 8.96 -15.70
CA LEU A 210 -10.48 9.45 -17.02
C LEU A 210 -11.94 9.91 -17.09
N LYS A 211 -12.83 9.34 -16.28
CA LYS A 211 -14.25 9.75 -16.22
C LYS A 211 -14.44 11.07 -15.49
N ARG A 212 -13.59 11.40 -14.51
CA ARG A 212 -13.65 12.68 -13.77
C ARG A 212 -13.30 13.89 -14.63
N GLY A 213 -12.36 13.75 -15.58
CA GLY A 213 -11.96 14.84 -16.48
C GLY A 213 -12.95 15.15 -17.62
N ARG A 214 -13.98 14.32 -17.82
CA ARG A 214 -14.91 14.41 -18.97
C ARG A 214 -16.29 14.96 -18.62
N ARG A 215 -16.49 15.55 -17.43
CA ARG A 215 -17.74 16.24 -17.10
C ARG A 215 -17.78 17.60 -17.82
N PRO A 216 -18.70 17.83 -18.77
CA PRO A 216 -18.79 19.11 -19.47
C PRO A 216 -19.21 20.20 -18.48
N LYS A 217 -18.56 21.37 -18.57
CA LYS A 217 -18.92 22.58 -17.82
C LYS A 217 -20.21 23.19 -18.42
N SER A 218 -21.33 22.49 -18.34
CA SER A 218 -22.62 22.91 -18.92
C SER A 218 -23.54 23.48 -17.84
N SER A 219 -23.24 24.67 -17.33
CA SER A 219 -24.25 25.50 -16.62
C SER A 219 -23.99 27.00 -16.63
N GLU A 220 -22.91 27.51 -17.23
CA GLU A 220 -22.67 28.96 -17.34
C GLU A 220 -23.32 29.63 -18.56
N ARG A 221 -24.01 28.89 -19.44
CA ARG A 221 -24.54 29.43 -20.71
C ARG A 221 -26.05 29.71 -20.75
N SER A 222 -26.79 29.56 -19.65
CA SER A 222 -28.25 29.81 -19.64
C SER A 222 -28.69 31.13 -19.01
N THR A 223 -27.79 31.95 -18.44
CA THR A 223 -28.17 33.24 -17.84
C THR A 223 -28.00 34.46 -18.74
N HIS A 224 -27.45 34.33 -19.96
CA HIS A 224 -27.26 35.47 -20.87
C HIS A 224 -28.29 35.58 -22.00
N ALA A 225 -29.24 34.65 -22.11
CA ALA A 225 -30.24 34.65 -23.20
C ALA A 225 -31.59 35.28 -22.82
N ALA A 226 -31.77 35.75 -21.57
CA ALA A 226 -33.06 36.27 -21.09
C ALA A 226 -33.17 37.81 -21.10
N ASP A 227 -32.09 38.56 -21.33
CA ASP A 227 -32.09 40.04 -21.31
C ASP A 227 -32.25 40.69 -22.69
N GLY A 228 -32.65 39.92 -23.72
CA GLY A 228 -32.60 40.35 -25.12
C GLY A 228 -33.91 40.36 -25.91
N ALA A 229 -35.07 40.44 -25.25
CA ALA A 229 -36.36 40.54 -25.93
C ALA A 229 -37.32 41.46 -25.18
N THR A 230 -37.14 42.77 -25.38
CA THR A 230 -38.19 43.81 -25.24
C THR A 230 -38.23 44.59 -26.54
#